data_AF-A0A3B8RJ87-F1
#
_entry.id   AF-A0A3B8RJ87-F1
#
_cell.length_a   1.000
_cell.length_b   1.000
_cell.length_c   1.000
_cell.angle_alpha   90.00
_cell.angle_beta   90.00
_cell.angle_gamma   90.00
#
_symmetry.space_group_name_H-M   'P 1'
#
loop_
_entity.id
_entity.type
_entity.pdbx_description
1 polymer ?
#
loop_
_entity_poly.entity_id
_entity_poly.type
_entity_poly.pdbx_seq_one_letter_code
_entity_poly.pdbx_strand_id
1 'polypeptide(L)'
;MYEFPLSERIRNLLRLEELFARMGLFSKRESAADHHVALSAIFDVLGMAGRSDLKTELLQELDRQRNMIVSLRDNPAVAADRLEQTIDALQRTRHNLANLQGKPGQVLLEHEWLMSVRARASVPGGACAFDLPSYHAWQQKPSEQRIDDMKLWCSQLRPLEAALQVTLGLLRETGQSQQVLASKGTYQMQLTARSYQLIRVLPV
;
A
#
# COMPACT_ATOMS: atom_id res chain seq x y z
N MET A 1 -1.13 18.96 -0.48
CA MET A 1 -0.39 18.35 -1.61
C MET A 1 -1.36 17.46 -2.38
N TYR A 2 -1.39 17.57 -3.71
CA TYR A 2 -2.28 16.77 -4.57
C TYR A 2 -1.46 15.81 -5.43
N GLU A 3 -1.95 14.58 -5.60
CA GLU A 3 -1.33 13.57 -6.45
C GLU A 3 -2.35 13.07 -7.50
N PHE A 4 -1.92 12.97 -8.76
CA PHE A 4 -2.76 12.51 -9.86
C PHE A 4 -2.05 11.40 -10.66
N PRO A 5 -2.57 10.16 -10.65
CA PRO A 5 -1.97 9.04 -11.38
C PRO A 5 -2.25 9.14 -12.88
N LEU A 6 -1.21 8.94 -13.69
CA LEU A 6 -1.31 8.93 -15.16
C LEU A 6 -1.52 7.53 -15.75
N SER A 7 -1.61 6.50 -14.90
CA SER A 7 -1.93 5.12 -15.31
C SER A 7 -2.79 4.41 -14.26
N GLU A 8 -3.58 3.42 -14.68
CA GLU A 8 -4.35 2.57 -13.76
C GLU A 8 -3.44 1.84 -12.77
N ARG A 9 -2.24 1.45 -13.20
CA ARG A 9 -1.23 0.85 -12.33
C ARG A 9 -0.93 1.78 -11.15
N ILE A 10 -0.50 3.02 -11.39
CA ILE A 10 -0.21 3.95 -10.29
C ILE A 10 -1.46 4.28 -9.47
N ARG A 11 -2.63 4.38 -10.11
CA ARG A 11 -3.89 4.58 -9.38
C ARG A 11 -4.16 3.46 -8.37
N ASN A 12 -3.94 2.21 -8.77
CA ASN A 12 -4.12 1.06 -7.88
C ASN A 12 -3.09 1.03 -6.75
N LEU A 13 -1.83 1.41 -7.03
CA LEU A 13 -0.80 1.54 -6.00
C LEU A 13 -1.16 2.63 -4.96
N LEU A 14 -1.61 3.81 -5.41
CA LEU A 14 -2.04 4.88 -4.50
C LEU A 14 -3.26 4.49 -3.66
N ARG A 15 -4.21 3.75 -4.25
CA ARG A 15 -5.37 3.21 -3.50
C ARG A 15 -4.93 2.22 -2.42
N LEU A 16 -3.99 1.33 -2.73
CA LEU A 16 -3.43 0.40 -1.75
C LEU A 16 -2.69 1.15 -0.63
N GLU A 17 -1.96 2.21 -0.96
CA GLU A 17 -1.23 3.00 0.04
C GLU A 17 -2.19 3.61 1.07
N GLU A 18 -3.31 4.17 0.61
CA GLU A 18 -4.36 4.71 1.48
C GLU A 18 -4.99 3.61 2.35
N LEU A 19 -5.23 2.41 1.79
CA LEU A 19 -5.75 1.28 2.56
C LEU A 19 -4.76 0.80 3.62
N PHE A 20 -3.46 0.75 3.31
CA PHE A 20 -2.42 0.41 4.27
C PHE A 20 -2.30 1.46 5.38
N ALA A 21 -2.33 2.75 5.04
CA ALA A 21 -2.33 3.83 6.02
C ALA A 21 -3.53 3.73 6.98
N ARG A 22 -4.73 3.49 6.44
CA ARG A 22 -5.95 3.26 7.22
C ARG A 22 -5.82 2.03 8.14
N MET A 23 -5.41 0.90 7.58
CA MET A 23 -5.18 -0.33 8.34
C MET A 23 -4.19 -0.09 9.49
N GLY A 24 -3.06 0.55 9.23
CA GLY A 24 -2.01 0.83 10.22
C GLY A 24 -2.44 1.81 11.32
N LEU A 25 -3.32 2.77 11.00
CA LEU A 25 -3.86 3.72 11.97
C LEU A 25 -4.89 3.06 12.90
N PHE A 26 -5.87 2.37 12.31
CA PHE A 26 -7.02 1.87 13.05
C PHE A 26 -6.77 0.55 13.78
N SER A 27 -5.80 -0.26 13.34
CA SER A 27 -5.39 -1.51 14.02
C SER A 27 -4.76 -1.32 15.40
N LYS A 28 -4.31 -0.10 15.72
CA LYS A 28 -3.65 0.22 16.99
C LYS A 28 -4.57 0.88 18.01
N ARG A 29 -5.79 1.23 17.60
CA ARG A 29 -6.78 1.86 18.49
C ARG A 29 -7.47 0.81 19.33
N GLU A 30 -8.20 1.25 20.35
CA GLU A 30 -8.82 0.31 21.29
C GLU A 30 -10.26 -0.04 20.93
N SER A 31 -10.97 0.82 20.19
CA SER A 31 -12.40 0.62 19.97
C SER A 31 -12.69 -0.49 18.95
N ALA A 32 -13.77 -1.24 19.17
CA ALA A 32 -14.23 -2.25 18.21
C ALA A 32 -14.63 -1.64 16.86
N ALA A 33 -15.10 -0.38 16.85
CA ALA A 33 -15.46 0.35 15.63
C ALA A 33 -14.22 0.69 14.79
N ASP A 34 -13.14 1.17 15.42
CA ASP A 34 -11.86 1.39 14.72
C ASP A 34 -11.34 0.08 14.12
N HIS A 35 -11.39 -1.00 14.87
CA HIS A 35 -11.05 -2.32 14.38
C HIS A 35 -11.91 -2.80 13.20
N HIS A 36 -13.21 -2.46 13.17
CA HIS A 36 -14.03 -2.74 12.00
C HIS A 36 -13.50 -2.02 10.74
N VAL A 37 -13.06 -0.77 10.88
CA VAL A 37 -12.44 0.00 9.79
C VAL A 37 -11.13 -0.66 9.34
N ALA A 38 -10.30 -1.13 10.28
CA ALA A 38 -9.06 -1.83 9.96
C ALA A 38 -9.30 -3.16 9.21
N LEU A 39 -10.26 -3.97 9.67
CA LEU A 39 -10.63 -5.22 8.98
C LEU A 39 -11.19 -4.98 7.58
N SER A 40 -12.02 -3.94 7.42
CA SER A 40 -12.53 -3.55 6.11
C SER A 40 -11.39 -3.18 5.16
N ALA A 41 -10.40 -2.42 5.64
CA ALA A 41 -9.21 -2.10 4.86
C ALA A 41 -8.40 -3.35 4.48
N ILE A 42 -8.25 -4.32 5.40
CA ILE A 42 -7.61 -5.63 5.09
C ILE A 42 -8.37 -6.33 3.97
N PHE A 43 -9.70 -6.40 4.04
CA PHE A 43 -10.52 -7.06 3.02
C PHE A 43 -10.44 -6.39 1.65
N ASP A 44 -10.37 -5.06 1.62
CA ASP A 44 -10.17 -4.30 0.39
C ASP A 44 -8.79 -4.55 -0.20
N VAL A 45 -7.73 -4.59 0.62
CA VAL A 45 -6.36 -4.96 0.17
C VAL A 45 -6.36 -6.37 -0.42
N LEU A 46 -6.98 -7.35 0.26
CA LEU A 46 -7.10 -8.71 -0.27
C LEU A 46 -7.89 -8.75 -1.59
N GLY A 47 -8.94 -7.94 -1.71
CA GLY A 47 -9.73 -7.82 -2.94
C GLY A 47 -8.94 -7.23 -4.10
N MET A 48 -8.06 -6.25 -3.84
CA MET A 48 -7.23 -5.61 -4.87
C MET A 48 -6.01 -6.46 -5.24
N ALA A 49 -5.28 -6.96 -4.24
CA ALA A 49 -4.08 -7.76 -4.43
C ALA A 49 -4.36 -9.14 -5.03
N GLY A 50 -5.57 -9.69 -4.82
CA GLY A 50 -5.97 -10.99 -5.39
C GLY A 50 -6.34 -10.97 -6.87
N ARG A 51 -6.66 -9.79 -7.45
CA ARG A 51 -7.14 -9.62 -8.83
C ARG A 51 -6.04 -9.41 -9.87
N SER A 52 -4.88 -8.94 -9.43
CA SER A 52 -3.73 -8.63 -10.28
C SER A 52 -2.54 -9.47 -9.83
N ASP A 53 -1.56 -9.69 -10.71
CA ASP A 53 -0.29 -10.29 -10.29
C ASP A 53 0.62 -9.23 -9.64
N LEU A 54 0.07 -8.57 -8.61
CA LEU A 54 0.67 -7.43 -7.95
C LEU A 54 2.04 -7.76 -7.35
N LYS A 55 2.21 -8.99 -6.85
CA LYS A 55 3.50 -9.46 -6.33
C LYS A 55 4.56 -9.41 -7.42
N THR A 56 4.29 -10.00 -8.58
CA THR A 56 5.22 -10.02 -9.70
C THR A 56 5.48 -8.61 -10.24
N GLU A 57 4.43 -7.80 -10.39
CA GLU A 57 4.55 -6.40 -10.85
C GLU A 57 5.47 -5.56 -9.92
N LEU A 58 5.29 -5.68 -8.60
CA LEU A 58 6.14 -4.99 -7.63
C LEU A 58 7.56 -5.54 -7.62
N LEU A 59 7.77 -6.86 -7.75
CA LEU A 59 9.11 -7.42 -7.85
C LEU A 59 9.87 -6.90 -9.07
N GLN A 60 9.21 -6.86 -10.24
CA GLN A 60 9.79 -6.31 -11.46
C GLN A 60 10.11 -4.81 -11.31
N GLU A 61 9.22 -4.05 -10.69
CA GLU A 61 9.45 -2.62 -10.46
C GLU A 61 10.60 -2.37 -9.47
N LEU A 62 10.69 -3.14 -8.39
CA LEU A 62 11.81 -3.06 -7.44
C LEU A 62 13.14 -3.37 -8.12
N ASP A 63 13.20 -4.39 -9.00
CA ASP A 63 14.40 -4.71 -9.78
C ASP A 63 14.75 -3.59 -10.78
N ARG A 64 13.75 -3.00 -11.45
CA ARG A 64 13.93 -1.85 -12.36
C ARG A 64 14.49 -0.64 -11.61
N GLN A 65 13.89 -0.28 -10.47
CA GLN A 65 14.32 0.85 -9.65
C GLN A 65 15.71 0.61 -9.07
N ARG A 66 16.03 -0.61 -8.61
CA ARG A 66 17.38 -0.96 -8.16
C ARG A 66 18.42 -0.73 -9.26
N ASN A 67 18.19 -1.22 -10.47
CA ASN A 67 19.15 -1.05 -11.56
C ASN A 67 19.37 0.42 -11.92
N MET A 68 18.31 1.24 -11.88
CA MET A 68 18.41 2.69 -12.06
C MET A 68 19.25 3.34 -10.95
N ILE A 69 19.02 3.00 -9.68
CA ILE A 69 19.76 3.55 -8.54
C ILE A 69 21.23 3.09 -8.54
N VAL A 70 21.51 1.81 -8.84
CA VAL A 70 22.89 1.29 -8.93
C VAL A 70 23.70 2.01 -10.01
N SER A 71 23.07 2.40 -11.12
CA SER A 71 23.74 3.17 -12.19
C SER A 71 24.23 4.56 -11.76
N LEU A 72 23.78 5.07 -10.61
CA LEU A 72 24.18 6.35 -10.05
C LEU A 72 25.42 6.27 -9.13
N ARG A 73 25.97 5.06 -8.87
CA ARG A 73 27.11 4.87 -7.95
C ARG A 73 28.34 5.68 -8.30
N ASP A 74 28.65 5.80 -9.58
CA ASP A 74 29.84 6.53 -10.06
C ASP A 74 29.58 8.04 -10.24
N ASN A 75 28.40 8.53 -9.86
CA ASN A 75 28.05 9.94 -10.01
C ASN A 75 28.56 10.74 -8.78
N PRO A 76 29.56 11.64 -8.95
CA PRO A 76 30.13 12.40 -7.85
C PRO A 76 29.16 13.41 -7.22
N ALA A 77 28.03 13.72 -7.88
CA ALA A 77 27.00 14.60 -7.33
C ALA A 77 26.00 13.87 -6.40
N VAL A 78 26.14 12.55 -6.23
CA VAL A 78 25.22 11.72 -5.43
C VAL A 78 25.84 11.38 -4.09
N ALA A 79 25.05 11.52 -3.02
CA ALA A 79 25.49 11.12 -1.68
C ALA A 79 25.57 9.58 -1.57
N ALA A 80 26.79 9.05 -1.59
CA ALA A 80 27.07 7.61 -1.59
C ALA A 80 26.35 6.86 -0.45
N ASP A 81 26.37 7.40 0.77
CA ASP A 81 25.74 6.76 1.93
C ASP A 81 24.22 6.58 1.76
N ARG A 82 23.53 7.61 1.24
CA ARG A 82 22.08 7.56 0.99
C ARG A 82 21.75 6.61 -0.15
N LEU A 83 22.63 6.53 -1.15
CA LEU A 83 22.49 5.63 -2.28
C LEU A 83 22.54 4.17 -1.81
N GLU A 84 23.55 3.80 -1.03
CA GLU A 84 23.69 2.44 -0.50
C GLU A 84 22.55 2.07 0.44
N GLN A 85 22.12 2.98 1.34
CA GLN A 85 20.94 2.76 2.19
C GLN A 85 19.67 2.46 1.37
N THR A 86 19.47 3.18 0.26
CA THR A 86 18.35 2.96 -0.66
C THR A 86 18.46 1.61 -1.37
N ILE A 87 19.66 1.23 -1.83
CA ILE A 87 19.91 -0.07 -2.47
C ILE A 87 19.62 -1.21 -1.48
N ASP A 88 20.09 -1.10 -0.23
CA ASP A 88 19.86 -2.09 0.82
C ASP A 88 18.38 -2.21 1.19
N ALA A 89 17.66 -1.08 1.26
CA ALA A 89 16.22 -1.07 1.50
C ALA A 89 15.45 -1.78 0.35
N LEU A 90 15.81 -1.50 -0.91
CA LEU A 90 15.25 -2.16 -2.09
C LEU A 90 15.51 -3.68 -2.06
N GLN A 91 16.74 -4.10 -1.79
CA GLN A 91 17.12 -5.51 -1.77
C GLN A 91 16.39 -6.29 -0.66
N ARG A 92 16.35 -5.75 0.57
CA ARG A 92 15.62 -6.36 1.69
C ARG A 92 14.13 -6.46 1.38
N THR A 93 13.54 -5.40 0.86
CA THR A 93 12.11 -5.36 0.53
C THR A 93 11.76 -6.38 -0.56
N ARG A 94 12.57 -6.42 -1.63
CA ARG A 94 12.41 -7.41 -2.71
C ARG A 94 12.56 -8.84 -2.21
N HIS A 95 13.56 -9.11 -1.37
CA HIS A 95 13.77 -10.43 -0.77
C HIS A 95 12.57 -10.88 0.07
N ASN A 96 12.10 -10.01 0.96
CA ASN A 96 10.94 -10.30 1.82
C ASN A 96 9.67 -10.53 0.99
N LEU A 97 9.44 -9.72 -0.04
CA LEU A 97 8.30 -9.89 -0.94
C LEU A 97 8.40 -11.21 -1.71
N ALA A 98 9.58 -11.55 -2.26
CA ALA A 98 9.79 -12.78 -3.01
C ALA A 98 9.51 -14.03 -2.17
N ASN A 99 9.95 -14.02 -0.91
CA ASN A 99 9.79 -15.13 0.04
C ASN A 99 8.36 -15.33 0.55
N LEU A 100 7.41 -14.43 0.26
CA LEU A 100 6.00 -14.70 0.54
C LEU A 100 5.57 -15.99 -0.17
N GLN A 101 5.07 -16.96 0.58
CA GLN A 101 4.49 -18.16 0.00
C GLN A 101 3.12 -17.84 -0.60
N GLY A 102 2.91 -18.25 -1.85
CA GLY A 102 1.65 -18.00 -2.56
C GLY A 102 1.39 -16.51 -2.84
N LYS A 103 0.11 -16.16 -2.89
CA LYS A 103 -0.36 -14.80 -3.14
C LYS A 103 -0.23 -13.94 -1.87
N PRO A 104 -0.01 -12.62 -1.99
CA PRO A 104 -0.06 -11.73 -0.83
C PRO A 104 -1.38 -11.90 -0.06
N GLY A 105 -1.28 -12.17 1.24
CA GLY A 105 -2.43 -12.42 2.09
C GLY A 105 -3.08 -13.80 1.98
N GLN A 106 -2.42 -14.78 1.35
CA GLN A 106 -2.94 -16.16 1.22
C GLN A 106 -3.38 -16.75 2.57
N VAL A 107 -2.57 -16.57 3.62
CA VAL A 107 -2.90 -17.00 4.99
C VAL A 107 -4.22 -16.42 5.50
N LEU A 108 -4.53 -15.16 5.14
CA LEU A 108 -5.80 -14.52 5.51
C LEU A 108 -6.96 -15.03 4.66
N LEU A 109 -6.71 -15.37 3.39
CA LEU A 109 -7.72 -15.96 2.51
C LEU A 109 -8.10 -17.39 2.92
N GLU A 110 -7.18 -18.11 3.57
CA GLU A 110 -7.43 -19.45 4.12
C GLU A 110 -8.04 -19.40 5.53
N HIS A 111 -8.09 -18.23 6.16
CA HIS A 111 -8.68 -18.07 7.48
C HIS A 111 -10.21 -18.03 7.39
N GLU A 112 -10.86 -19.17 7.62
CA GLU A 112 -12.32 -19.37 7.48
C GLU A 112 -13.14 -18.27 8.18
N TRP A 113 -12.84 -18.00 9.45
CA TRP A 113 -13.56 -16.96 10.20
C TRP A 113 -13.44 -15.56 9.57
N LEU A 114 -12.24 -15.11 9.20
CA LEU A 114 -12.05 -13.81 8.53
C LEU A 114 -12.83 -13.73 7.22
N MET A 115 -12.82 -14.82 6.45
CA MET A 115 -13.54 -14.88 5.18
C MET A 115 -15.06 -14.90 5.37
N SER A 116 -15.56 -15.53 6.43
CA SER A 116 -16.99 -15.46 6.81
C SER A 116 -17.42 -14.03 7.17
N VAL A 117 -16.59 -13.31 7.93
CA VAL A 117 -16.83 -11.90 8.27
C VAL A 117 -16.80 -11.05 7.01
N ARG A 118 -15.80 -11.23 6.14
CA ARG A 118 -15.67 -10.51 4.88
C ARG A 118 -16.90 -10.67 3.98
N ALA A 119 -17.39 -11.91 3.84
CA ALA A 119 -18.54 -12.20 3.00
C ALA A 119 -19.77 -11.39 3.44
N ARG A 120 -20.07 -11.36 4.74
CA ARG A 120 -21.21 -10.62 5.29
C ARG A 120 -20.97 -9.11 5.34
N ALA A 121 -19.76 -8.66 5.65
CA ALA A 121 -19.41 -7.24 5.66
C ALA A 121 -19.51 -6.58 4.26
N SER A 122 -19.39 -7.36 3.18
CA SER A 122 -19.62 -6.87 1.82
C SER A 122 -21.10 -6.56 1.50
N VAL A 123 -22.04 -7.08 2.31
CA VAL A 123 -23.47 -6.79 2.17
C VAL A 123 -23.77 -5.51 2.94
N PRO A 124 -24.43 -4.51 2.33
CA PRO A 124 -24.87 -3.31 3.05
C PRO A 124 -25.68 -3.67 4.30
N GLY A 125 -25.20 -3.27 5.48
CA GLY A 125 -25.82 -3.59 6.76
C GLY A 125 -25.60 -5.02 7.27
N GLY A 126 -24.86 -5.87 6.55
CA GLY A 126 -24.65 -7.28 6.89
C GLY A 126 -23.63 -7.55 8.01
N ALA A 127 -22.93 -6.53 8.48
CA ALA A 127 -22.00 -6.60 9.62
C ALA A 127 -22.69 -6.35 10.98
N CYS A 128 -23.95 -6.74 11.12
CA CYS A 128 -24.72 -6.60 12.36
C CYS A 128 -24.57 -7.84 13.26
N ALA A 129 -24.83 -7.67 14.55
CA ALA A 129 -24.60 -8.72 15.55
C ALA A 129 -25.45 -9.98 15.35
N PHE A 130 -26.67 -9.84 14.81
CA PHE A 130 -27.57 -10.97 14.58
C PHE A 130 -27.17 -11.81 13.35
N ASP A 131 -26.52 -11.21 12.36
CA ASP A 131 -26.03 -11.92 11.18
C ASP A 131 -24.62 -12.49 11.37
N LEU A 132 -23.82 -11.87 12.25
CA LEU A 132 -22.45 -12.28 12.57
C LEU A 132 -22.23 -12.37 14.10
N PRO A 133 -22.84 -13.36 14.78
CA PRO A 133 -22.70 -13.50 16.23
C PRO A 133 -21.25 -13.73 16.67
N SER A 134 -20.45 -14.46 15.87
CA SER A 134 -19.03 -14.68 16.15
C SER A 134 -18.19 -13.41 16.00
N TYR A 135 -18.52 -12.55 15.03
CA TYR A 135 -17.87 -11.24 14.87
C TYR A 135 -18.23 -10.29 16.01
N HIS A 136 -19.51 -10.26 16.38
CA HIS A 136 -19.95 -9.49 17.54
C HIS A 136 -19.25 -9.97 18.82
N ALA A 137 -19.15 -11.28 19.06
CA ALA A 137 -18.40 -11.81 20.19
C ALA A 137 -16.92 -11.37 20.17
N TRP A 138 -16.27 -11.38 19.01
CA TRP A 138 -14.92 -10.84 18.86
C TRP A 138 -14.83 -9.34 19.19
N GLN A 139 -15.80 -8.54 18.74
CA GLN A 139 -15.90 -7.12 19.07
C GLN A 139 -16.05 -6.87 20.57
N GLN A 140 -16.59 -7.79 21.36
CA GLN A 140 -16.74 -7.67 22.81
C GLN A 140 -15.53 -8.14 23.64
N LYS A 141 -14.49 -8.71 23.01
CA LYS A 141 -13.26 -9.10 23.72
C LYS A 141 -12.56 -7.90 24.38
N PRO A 142 -11.59 -8.11 25.29
CA PRO A 142 -10.69 -7.03 25.71
C PRO A 142 -9.96 -6.39 24.51
N SER A 143 -9.69 -5.09 24.57
CA SER A 143 -9.01 -4.34 23.50
C SER A 143 -7.65 -4.94 23.16
N GLU A 144 -6.88 -5.33 24.17
CA GLU A 144 -5.56 -5.98 24.04
C GLU A 144 -5.62 -7.22 23.15
N GLN A 145 -6.59 -8.12 23.37
CA GLN A 145 -6.75 -9.32 22.56
C GLN A 145 -7.07 -8.99 21.09
N ARG A 146 -7.96 -8.02 20.86
CA ARG A 146 -8.28 -7.60 19.49
C ARG A 146 -7.09 -6.93 18.80
N ILE A 147 -6.30 -6.14 19.52
CA ILE A 147 -5.09 -5.49 18.99
C ILE A 147 -4.07 -6.55 18.59
N ASP A 148 -3.91 -7.62 19.37
CA ASP A 148 -2.99 -8.70 19.04
C ASP A 148 -3.45 -9.52 17.82
N ASP A 149 -4.75 -9.80 17.72
CA ASP A 149 -5.35 -10.38 16.51
C ASP A 149 -5.07 -9.48 15.28
N MET A 150 -5.28 -8.16 15.42
CA MET A 150 -4.99 -7.20 14.36
C MET A 150 -3.52 -7.13 13.96
N LYS A 151 -2.59 -7.14 14.93
CA LYS A 151 -1.15 -7.17 14.66
C LYS A 151 -0.79 -8.43 13.86
N LEU A 152 -1.35 -9.58 14.22
CA LEU A 152 -1.14 -10.84 13.51
C LEU A 152 -1.65 -10.74 12.07
N TRP A 153 -2.88 -10.28 11.86
CA TRP A 153 -3.43 -10.17 10.50
C TRP A 153 -2.70 -9.15 9.64
N CYS A 154 -2.41 -7.96 10.17
CA CYS A 154 -1.63 -6.94 9.47
C CYS A 154 -0.23 -7.43 9.11
N SER A 155 0.40 -8.26 9.96
CA SER A 155 1.74 -8.80 9.69
C SER A 155 1.83 -9.59 8.39
N GLN A 156 0.74 -10.26 7.98
CA GLN A 156 0.67 -11.06 6.76
C GLN A 156 0.74 -10.21 5.49
N LEU A 157 0.48 -8.90 5.59
CA LEU A 157 0.49 -7.98 4.45
C LEU A 157 1.72 -7.04 4.46
N ARG A 158 2.55 -7.07 5.51
CA ARG A 158 3.72 -6.16 5.65
C ARG A 158 4.70 -6.22 4.47
N PRO A 159 5.07 -7.40 3.91
CA PRO A 159 6.01 -7.40 2.79
C PRO A 159 5.45 -6.72 1.53
N LEU A 160 4.12 -6.79 1.34
CA LEU A 160 3.44 -6.09 0.26
C LEU A 160 3.41 -4.58 0.52
N GLU A 161 3.07 -4.16 1.74
CA GLU A 161 3.09 -2.76 2.16
C GLU A 161 4.48 -2.12 1.98
N ALA A 162 5.53 -2.81 2.43
CA ALA A 162 6.90 -2.31 2.30
C ALA A 162 7.32 -2.14 0.83
N ALA A 163 6.99 -3.11 -0.03
CA ALA A 163 7.26 -3.03 -1.47
C ALA A 163 6.55 -1.85 -2.13
N LEU A 164 5.29 -1.62 -1.76
CA LEU A 164 4.50 -0.50 -2.23
C LEU A 164 5.12 0.85 -1.79
N GLN A 165 5.46 0.98 -0.51
CA GLN A 165 6.03 2.21 0.05
C GLN A 165 7.35 2.58 -0.62
N VAL A 166 8.26 1.62 -0.81
CA VAL A 166 9.54 1.86 -1.50
C VAL A 166 9.29 2.26 -2.96
N THR A 167 8.40 1.54 -3.65
CA THR A 167 8.07 1.80 -5.06
C THR A 167 7.52 3.20 -5.28
N LEU A 168 6.51 3.61 -4.48
CA LEU A 168 5.90 4.93 -4.57
C LEU A 168 6.83 6.03 -4.06
N GLY A 169 7.61 5.77 -3.01
CA GLY A 169 8.62 6.69 -2.49
C GLY A 169 9.63 7.10 -3.58
N LEU A 170 10.24 6.12 -4.24
CA LEU A 170 11.19 6.38 -5.33
C LEU A 170 10.53 7.05 -6.55
N LEU A 171 9.29 6.69 -6.88
CA LEU A 171 8.53 7.38 -7.92
C LEU A 171 8.34 8.88 -7.58
N ARG A 172 8.06 9.19 -6.32
CA ARG A 172 7.86 10.56 -5.84
C ARG A 172 9.15 11.38 -5.81
N GLU A 173 10.29 10.74 -5.54
CA GLU A 173 11.62 11.36 -5.45
C GLU A 173 12.26 11.60 -6.81
N THR A 174 11.95 10.78 -7.81
CA THR A 174 12.52 10.89 -9.17
C THR A 174 11.81 11.92 -10.06
N GLY A 175 10.80 12.61 -9.53
CA GLY A 175 10.07 13.67 -10.24
C GLY A 175 10.88 14.96 -10.40
N GLN A 176 10.70 15.65 -11.52
CA GLN A 176 11.23 17.00 -11.72
C GLN A 176 10.19 18.04 -11.25
N SER A 177 10.61 18.93 -10.36
CA SER A 177 9.75 20.03 -9.88
C SER A 177 9.89 21.26 -10.77
N GLN A 178 8.76 21.87 -11.12
CA GLN A 178 8.71 23.10 -11.88
C GLN A 178 7.66 24.05 -11.28
N GLN A 179 8.02 25.32 -11.12
CA GLN A 179 7.05 26.36 -10.78
C GLN A 179 6.26 26.76 -12.03
N VAL A 180 4.94 26.78 -11.89
CA VAL A 180 4.02 27.08 -12.99
C VAL A 180 2.93 28.02 -12.49
N LEU A 181 2.50 28.95 -13.35
CA LEU A 181 1.39 29.85 -13.07
C LEU A 181 0.16 29.38 -13.83
N ALA A 182 -0.93 29.10 -13.11
CA ALA A 182 -2.22 28.78 -13.70
C ALA A 182 -2.99 30.06 -14.05
N SER A 183 -2.63 30.71 -15.16
CA SER A 183 -3.29 31.93 -15.65
C SER A 183 -4.79 31.67 -15.87
N LYS A 184 -5.65 32.44 -15.19
CA LYS A 184 -7.11 32.28 -15.20
C LYS A 184 -7.58 30.88 -14.75
N GLY A 185 -6.85 30.25 -13.83
CA GLY A 185 -7.21 28.96 -13.24
C GLY A 185 -6.96 27.74 -14.13
N THR A 186 -6.27 27.92 -15.27
CA THR A 186 -5.92 26.82 -16.17
C THR A 186 -4.41 26.76 -16.39
N TYR A 187 -3.88 25.55 -16.45
CA TYR A 187 -2.52 25.25 -16.87
C TYR A 187 -2.54 23.99 -17.74
N GLN A 188 -1.82 24.01 -18.87
CA GLN A 188 -1.72 22.88 -19.77
C GLN A 188 -0.26 22.67 -20.17
N MET A 189 0.20 21.43 -20.09
CA MET A 189 1.53 21.02 -20.49
C MET A 189 1.43 19.76 -21.33
N GLN A 190 2.05 19.75 -22.49
CA GLN A 190 2.14 18.55 -23.31
C GLN A 190 3.25 17.65 -22.75
N LEU A 191 2.90 16.42 -22.42
CA LEU A 191 3.86 15.43 -21.96
C LEU A 191 4.66 14.94 -23.17
N THR A 192 5.98 15.15 -23.17
CA THR A 192 6.90 14.62 -24.19
C THR A 192 7.12 13.10 -23.99
N ALA A 193 7.87 12.45 -24.87
CA ALA A 193 8.05 10.98 -24.94
C ALA A 193 8.57 10.26 -23.66
N ARG A 194 8.83 10.98 -22.56
CA ARG A 194 9.05 10.37 -21.24
C ARG A 194 7.73 9.83 -20.70
N SER A 195 7.73 8.59 -20.19
CA SER A 195 6.56 7.99 -19.56
C SER A 195 6.36 8.55 -18.14
N TYR A 196 5.75 9.74 -18.04
CA TYR A 196 5.30 10.27 -16.76
C TYR A 196 4.23 9.35 -16.15
N GLN A 197 4.35 9.01 -14.87
CA GLN A 197 3.42 8.11 -14.19
C GLN A 197 2.57 8.79 -13.10
N LEU A 198 3.07 9.89 -12.54
CA LEU A 198 2.46 10.60 -11.42
C LEU A 198 2.69 12.11 -11.58
N ILE A 199 1.63 12.90 -11.42
CA ILE A 199 1.71 14.36 -11.26
C ILE A 199 1.54 14.69 -9.78
N ARG A 200 2.38 15.58 -9.26
CA ARG A 200 2.33 16.07 -7.88
C ARG A 200 2.22 17.59 -7.90
N VAL A 201 1.16 18.13 -7.30
CA VAL A 201 0.93 19.58 -7.19
C VAL A 201 1.08 20.02 -5.74
N LEU A 202 2.06 20.89 -5.52
CA LEU A 202 2.28 21.57 -4.25
C LEU A 202 1.65 22.97 -4.37
N PRO A 203 0.60 23.28 -3.60
CA PRO A 203 0.15 24.67 -3.50
C PRO A 203 1.29 25.48 -2.87
N VAL A 204 1.69 26.56 -3.56
CA VAL A 204 2.63 27.56 -3.07
C VAL A 204 1.87 28.61 -2.28
#